data_AF-A0A8J5M6R1-F1
#
_entry.id   AF-A0A8J5M6R1-F1
#
_cell.length_a   1.000
_cell.length_b   1.000
_cell.length_c   1.000
_cell.angle_alpha   90.00
_cell.angle_beta   90.00
_cell.angle_gamma   90.00
#
_symmetry.space_group_name_H-M   'P 1'
#
loop_
_entity.id
_entity.type
_entity.pdbx_description
1 polymer ?
#
loop_
_entity_poly.entity_id
_entity_poly.type
_entity_poly.pdbx_seq_one_letter_code
_entity_poly.pdbx_strand_id
1 'polypeptide(L)' 'MMERVGRKSGAVVLATHNVRSGQVAAMKAEELRIGKDDQKLQFAQLVGMVDGLSLGLKNAGFQVSKHLPFASHTLSP' A
#
# COMPACT_ATOMS: atom_id res chain seq x y z
N MET A 1 -5.93 13.28 -3.75
CA MET A 1 -4.66 12.98 -3.04
C MET A 1 -3.61 12.37 -3.96
N MET A 2 -3.90 11.28 -4.68
CA MET A 2 -2.96 10.66 -5.64
C MET A 2 -2.53 11.60 -6.78
N GLU A 3 -3.39 12.53 -7.20
CA GLU A 3 -3.01 13.58 -8.18
C GLU A 3 -1.85 14.46 -7.70
N ARG A 4 -1.75 14.72 -6.38
CA ARG A 4 -0.60 15.45 -5.80
C ARG A 4 0.67 14.62 -5.88
N VAL A 5 0.56 13.30 -5.70
CA VAL A 5 1.67 12.36 -5.88
C VAL A 5 2.14 12.35 -7.33
N GLY A 6 1.23 12.29 -8.31
CA GLY A 6 1.56 12.38 -9.73
C GLY A 6 2.24 13.71 -10.11
N ARG A 7 1.85 14.81 -9.45
CA ARG A 7 2.53 16.13 -9.55
C ARG A 7 3.79 16.24 -8.67
N LYS A 8 4.24 15.14 -8.07
CA LYS A 8 5.42 15.04 -7.20
C LYS A 8 5.37 15.93 -5.94
N SER A 9 4.21 16.42 -5.54
CA SER A 9 4.00 17.37 -4.44
C SER A 9 3.41 16.75 -3.16
N GLY A 10 3.51 15.42 -3.00
CA GLY A 10 3.12 14.72 -1.78
C GLY A 10 3.40 13.22 -1.85
N ALA A 11 3.14 12.52 -0.76
CA ALA A 11 3.21 11.07 -0.64
C ALA A 11 1.92 10.50 -0.01
N VAL A 12 1.60 9.24 -0.29
CA VAL A 12 0.43 8.56 0.26
C VAL A 12 0.71 7.09 0.53
N VAL A 13 0.16 6.60 1.64
CA VAL A 13 0.08 5.17 1.95
C VAL A 13 -1.38 4.75 1.86
N LEU A 14 -1.66 3.76 1.00
CA LEU A 14 -2.98 3.19 0.79
C LEU A 14 -3.10 1.90 1.59
N ALA A 15 -3.59 2.02 2.83
CA ALA A 15 -3.81 0.89 3.73
C ALA A 15 -5.24 0.34 3.56
N THR A 16 -5.42 -0.82 2.91
CA THR A 16 -6.77 -1.39 2.69
C THR A 16 -6.78 -2.89 2.45
N HIS A 17 -7.54 -3.65 3.23
CA HIS A 17 -7.74 -5.08 2.96
C HIS A 17 -8.83 -5.35 1.89
N ASN A 18 -9.48 -4.31 1.37
CA ASN A 18 -10.49 -4.49 0.33
C ASN A 18 -9.81 -4.64 -1.04
N VAL A 19 -9.87 -5.84 -1.61
CA VAL A 19 -9.26 -6.17 -2.91
C VAL A 19 -9.72 -5.24 -4.02
N ARG A 20 -11.02 -4.93 -4.09
CA ARG A 20 -11.58 -4.04 -5.11
C ARG A 20 -11.03 -2.62 -4.97
N SER A 21 -10.98 -2.08 -3.76
CA SER A 21 -10.38 -0.76 -3.52
C SER A 21 -8.89 -0.73 -3.87
N GLY A 22 -8.15 -1.79 -3.54
CA GLY A 22 -6.74 -1.94 -3.91
C GLY A 22 -6.53 -1.95 -5.42
N GLN A 23 -7.35 -2.69 -6.16
CA GLN A 23 -7.32 -2.75 -7.62
C GLN A 23 -7.65 -1.38 -8.25
N VAL A 24 -8.71 -0.72 -7.80
CA VAL A 24 -9.09 0.62 -8.29
C VAL A 24 -7.97 1.63 -8.04
N ALA A 25 -7.31 1.56 -6.88
CA ALA A 25 -6.19 2.44 -6.60
C ALA A 25 -4.94 2.14 -7.44
N ALA A 26 -4.63 0.86 -7.70
CA ALA A 26 -3.56 0.48 -8.61
C ALA A 26 -3.84 1.01 -10.03
N MET A 27 -5.05 0.81 -10.55
CA MET A 27 -5.46 1.38 -11.85
C MET A 27 -5.31 2.89 -11.86
N LYS A 28 -5.73 3.58 -10.79
CA LYS A 28 -5.61 5.04 -10.72
C LYS A 28 -4.16 5.51 -10.71
N ALA A 29 -3.26 4.76 -10.07
CA ALA A 29 -1.84 5.07 -10.08
C ALA A 29 -1.24 4.96 -11.49
N GLU A 30 -1.62 3.94 -12.26
CA GLU A 30 -1.22 3.76 -13.67
C GLU A 30 -1.74 4.90 -14.55
N GLU A 31 -3.02 5.26 -14.43
CA GLU A 31 -3.63 6.37 -15.17
C GLU A 31 -2.89 7.69 -14.94
N LEU A 32 -2.48 7.93 -13.69
CA LEU A 32 -1.74 9.12 -13.28
C LEU A 32 -0.24 9.03 -13.59
N ARG A 33 0.24 7.91 -14.16
CA ARG A 33 1.65 7.63 -14.46
C ARG A 33 2.57 7.84 -13.25
N ILE A 34 2.09 7.46 -12.06
CA ILE A 34 2.91 7.51 -10.85
C ILE A 34 3.97 6.41 -10.97
N GLY A 35 5.24 6.81 -10.92
CA GLY A 35 6.35 5.86 -10.99
C GLY A 35 6.24 4.80 -9.90
N LYS A 36 6.39 3.54 -10.27
CA LYS A 36 6.27 2.42 -9.33
C LYS A 36 7.44 2.34 -8.35
N ASP A 37 8.60 2.85 -8.80
CA ASP A 37 9.80 3.06 -7.98
C ASP A 37 9.72 4.35 -7.14
N ASP A 38 8.69 5.17 -7.34
CA ASP A 38 8.50 6.40 -6.56
C ASP A 38 8.00 6.04 -5.15
N GLN A 39 8.86 6.24 -4.15
CA GLN A 39 8.57 6.03 -2.72
C GLN A 39 7.40 6.86 -2.19
N LYS A 40 6.83 7.74 -3.02
CA LYS A 40 5.65 8.55 -2.69
C LYS A 40 4.31 7.79 -2.77
N LEU A 41 4.27 6.57 -3.32
CA LEU A 41 3.07 5.72 -3.29
C LEU A 41 3.38 4.34 -2.71
N GLN A 42 2.71 3.99 -1.61
CA GLN A 42 2.81 2.67 -0.98
C GLN A 42 1.42 2.08 -0.80
N PHE A 43 1.31 0.77 -0.94
CA PHE A 43 0.18 -0.01 -0.46
C PHE A 43 0.55 -0.67 0.86
N ALA A 44 -0.35 -0.65 1.85
CA ALA A 44 -0.11 -1.27 3.14
C ALA A 44 -1.22 -2.26 3.51
N GLN A 45 -0.83 -3.35 4.16
CA GLN A 45 -1.76 -4.36 4.69
C GLN A 45 -1.29 -4.80 6.08
N LEU A 46 -2.18 -5.35 6.90
CA LEU A 46 -1.76 -6.10 8.08
C LEU A 46 -1.05 -7.40 7.66
N VAL A 47 -0.06 -7.82 8.44
CA VAL A 47 0.53 -9.15 8.29
C VAL A 47 -0.55 -10.22 8.48
N GLY A 48 -0.55 -11.24 7.62
CA GLY A 48 -1.54 -12.33 7.62
C GLY A 48 -2.87 -12.00 6.92
N MET A 49 -3.01 -10.79 6.35
CA MET A 49 -4.19 -10.39 5.58
C MET A 49 -3.86 -10.09 4.12
N VAL A 50 -4.76 -10.56 3.23
CA VAL A 50 -4.83 -10.20 1.80
C VAL A 50 -3.50 -10.37 1.06
N ASP A 51 -2.84 -11.51 1.29
CA ASP A 51 -1.54 -11.80 0.68
C ASP A 51 -1.61 -11.94 -0.84
N GLY A 52 -2.73 -12.42 -1.39
CA GLY A 52 -2.95 -12.45 -2.84
C GLY A 52 -2.92 -11.05 -3.48
N LEU A 53 -3.57 -10.06 -2.85
CA LEU A 53 -3.49 -8.67 -3.30
C LEU A 53 -2.06 -8.13 -3.14
N SER A 54 -1.42 -8.43 -2.03
CA SER A 54 -0.05 -7.97 -1.73
C SER A 54 0.95 -8.49 -2.77
N LEU A 55 0.84 -9.77 -3.13
CA LEU A 55 1.65 -10.40 -4.16
C LEU A 55 1.35 -9.82 -5.54
N GLY A 56 0.07 -9.64 -5.89
CA GLY A 56 -0.33 -9.03 -7.15
C GLY A 56 0.21 -7.61 -7.32
N LEU A 57 0.12 -6.79 -6.27
CA LEU A 57 0.65 -5.42 -6.26
C LEU A 57 2.18 -5.39 -6.38
N LYS A 58 2.90 -6.26 -5.65
CA LYS A 58 4.36 -6.40 -5.80
C LYS A 58 4.75 -6.85 -7.21
N ASN A 59 4.06 -7.83 -7.78
CA ASN A 59 4.32 -8.32 -9.14
C ASN A 59 4.03 -7.25 -10.20
N ALA A 60 3.05 -6.39 -9.96
CA ALA A 60 2.77 -5.23 -10.81
C ALA A 60 3.81 -4.11 -10.67
N GLY A 61 4.77 -4.24 -9.74
CA GLY A 61 5.87 -3.31 -9.48
C GLY A 61 5.60 -2.30 -8.36
N PHE A 62 4.41 -2.29 -7.77
CA PHE A 62 4.09 -1.33 -6.71
C PHE A 62 4.83 -1.64 -5.41
N GLN A 63 5.09 -0.59 -4.63
CA GLN A 63 5.61 -0.78 -3.29
C GLN A 63 4.50 -1.19 -2.34
N VAL A 64 4.72 -2.34 -1.69
CA VAL A 64 3.84 -2.90 -0.67
C VAL A 64 4.62 -3.03 0.63
N SER A 65 3.99 -2.58 1.71
CA SER A 65 4.45 -2.69 3.09
C SER A 65 3.46 -3.53 3.90
N LYS A 66 3.96 -4.25 4.91
CA LYS A 66 3.13 -4.99 5.86
C LYS A 66 3.28 -4.38 7.26
N HIS A 67 2.15 -4.03 7.88
CA HIS A 67 2.12 -3.54 9.24
C HIS A 67 2.05 -4.72 10.20
N LEU A 68 3.08 -4.83 11.04
CA LEU A 68 3.24 -5.87 12.06
C LEU A 68 3.26 -5.19 13.44
N PRO A 69 2.12 -5.14 14.15
CA PRO A 69 2.12 -4.72 15.54
C PRO A 69 2.92 -5.72 16.38
N PHE A 70 3.79 -5.23 17.26
CA PHE A 70 4.44 -6.03 18.28
C PHE A 70 4.42 -5.26 19.60
N ALA A 71 4.25 -5.99 20.71
CA ALA A 71 4.35 -5.43 22.05
C ALA A 71 4.82 -6.53 23.01
N SER A 72 5.74 -6.19 23.90
CA SER A 72 6.06 -7.01 25.07
C SER A 72 5.09 -6.64 26.19
N HIS A 73 3.81 -6.96 26.02
CA HIS A 73 2.87 -6.82 27.13
C HIS A 73 3.03 -8.06 28.01
N THR A 74 3.99 -8.02 28.93
CA THR A 74 4.00 -8.91 30.09
C THR A 74 2.76 -8.52 30.88
N LEU A 75 1.69 -9.30 30.73
CA LEU A 75 0.60 -9.28 31.71
C LEU A 75 1.23 -9.71 33.03
N SER A 76 1.57 -8.74 33.87
CA SER A 76 1.65 -9.01 35.30
C SER A 76 0.22 -9.24 35.78
N PRO A 77 0.01 -10.28 36.61
CA PRO A 77 -1.28 -10.93 36.83
C PRO A 77 -2.38 -10.02 37.38
#